data_AF-A0A8S9DMZ8-F1
#
_entry.id   AF-A0A8S9DMZ8-F1
#
_cell.length_a   1.000
_cell.length_b   1.000
_cell.length_c   1.000
_cell.angle_alpha   90.00
_cell.angle_beta   90.00
_cell.angle_gamma   90.00
#
_symmetry.space_group_name_H-M   'P 1'
#
loop_
_entity.id
_entity.type
_entity.pdbx_description
1 polymer ?
#
loop_
_entity_poly.entity_id
_entity_poly.type
_entity_poly.pdbx_seq_one_letter_code
_entity_poly.pdbx_strand_id
1 'polypeptide(L)'
;MEIKIPKVIKLLRLSEYAEEMGDVTLRVWVNPPKATLARFWKALQDGDKLLEAYQKQEKPLSEAQKNKNEAESDALLDEQLLVMEELLGQGPEETRLSRADLKRMIVETFETDPVFWSWVRNKTLSLIEEHRTLEKKV
;
A
#
# COMPACT_ATOMS: atom_id res chain seq x y z
N MET A 1 -1.76 28.96 -18.64
CA MET A 1 -0.58 28.11 -18.95
C MET A 1 -0.70 26.89 -18.07
N GLU A 2 -0.81 25.69 -18.66
CA GLU A 2 -0.94 24.44 -17.91
C GLU A 2 0.46 23.89 -17.65
N ILE A 3 0.90 23.88 -16.38
CA ILE A 3 2.19 23.30 -16.00
C ILE A 3 1.97 21.80 -15.80
N LYS A 4 2.61 20.97 -16.62
CA LYS A 4 2.59 19.50 -16.47
C LYS A 4 3.80 19.04 -15.67
N ILE A 5 3.57 18.60 -14.43
CA ILE A 5 4.62 18.01 -13.60
C ILE A 5 4.77 16.53 -14.00
N PRO A 6 5.94 16.09 -14.50
CA PRO A 6 6.13 14.70 -14.89
C PRO A 6 6.16 13.77 -13.67
N LYS A 7 5.70 12.53 -13.86
CA LYS A 7 5.87 11.48 -12.87
C LYS A 7 7.32 11.01 -12.85
N VAL A 8 7.91 10.93 -11.67
CA VAL A 8 9.22 10.34 -11.42
C VAL A 8 9.00 8.91 -10.98
N ILE A 9 9.59 7.95 -11.70
CA ILE A 9 9.45 6.53 -11.45
C ILE A 9 10.76 5.97 -10.90
N LYS A 10 10.70 5.23 -9.79
CA LYS A 10 11.81 4.42 -9.27
C LYS A 10 11.49 2.93 -9.33
N LEU A 11 12.52 2.11 -9.38
CA LEU A 11 12.39 0.66 -9.34
C LEU A 11 12.52 0.17 -7.90
N LEU A 12 11.58 -0.68 -7.49
CA LEU A 12 11.64 -1.49 -6.29
C LEU A 12 11.97 -2.92 -6.72
N ARG A 13 13.16 -3.42 -6.38
CA ARG A 13 13.58 -4.78 -6.72
C ARG A 13 13.11 -5.75 -5.65
N LEU A 14 12.42 -6.82 -6.03
CA LEU A 14 11.96 -7.82 -5.05
C LEU A 14 13.11 -8.66 -4.49
N SER A 15 14.26 -8.70 -5.17
CA SER A 15 15.51 -9.23 -4.60
C SER A 15 16.02 -8.47 -3.37
N GLU A 16 15.56 -7.24 -3.11
CA GLU A 16 15.84 -6.54 -1.85
C GLU A 16 15.04 -7.12 -0.67
N TYR A 17 14.00 -7.90 -0.95
CA TYR A 17 13.23 -8.63 0.05
C TYR A 17 13.81 -10.03 0.26
N ALA A 18 13.90 -10.80 -0.82
CA ALA A 18 14.38 -12.18 -0.82
C ALA A 18 15.07 -12.49 -2.15
N GLU A 19 16.28 -13.07 -2.10
CA GLU A 19 17.14 -13.27 -3.28
C GLU A 19 16.46 -14.16 -4.33
N GLU A 20 15.69 -15.16 -3.91
CA GLU A 20 14.93 -16.07 -4.78
C GLU A 20 13.86 -15.38 -5.64
N MET A 21 13.46 -14.15 -5.31
CA MET A 21 12.55 -13.35 -6.14
C MET A 21 13.26 -12.71 -7.35
N GLY A 22 14.58 -12.85 -7.45
CA GLY A 22 15.38 -12.55 -8.64
C GLY A 22 15.22 -11.13 -9.17
N ASP A 23 15.04 -11.03 -10.49
CA ASP A 23 14.98 -9.75 -11.24
C ASP A 23 13.59 -9.11 -11.28
N VAL A 24 12.62 -9.60 -10.50
CA VAL A 24 11.28 -9.00 -10.48
C VAL A 24 11.36 -7.58 -9.91
N THR A 25 10.79 -6.63 -10.64
CA THR A 25 10.80 -5.20 -10.26
C THR A 25 9.41 -4.58 -10.32
N LEU A 26 9.09 -3.79 -9.30
CA LEU A 26 7.91 -2.94 -9.27
C LEU A 26 8.30 -1.50 -9.62
N ARG A 27 7.42 -0.78 -10.33
CA ARG A 27 7.64 0.61 -10.74
C ARG A 27 6.84 1.55 -9.87
N VAL A 28 7.54 2.32 -9.04
CA VAL A 28 6.96 3.18 -8.02
C VAL A 28 6.94 4.64 -8.48
N TRP A 29 5.76 5.27 -8.44
CA TRP A 29 5.65 6.72 -8.56
C TRP A 29 6.12 7.43 -7.28
N VAL A 30 7.24 8.15 -7.34
CA VAL A 30 7.87 8.72 -6.14
C VAL A 30 7.57 10.19 -5.88
N ASN A 31 6.98 10.92 -6.84
CA ASN A 31 6.49 12.28 -6.66
C ASN A 31 4.95 12.40 -6.76
N PRO A 32 4.15 11.55 -6.07
CA PRO A 32 2.70 11.69 -6.10
C PRO A 32 2.25 12.98 -5.40
N PRO A 33 1.07 13.53 -5.72
CA PRO A 33 0.46 14.60 -4.96
C PRO A 33 0.38 14.25 -3.47
N LYS A 34 0.49 15.27 -2.60
CA LYS A 34 0.32 15.07 -1.14
C LYS A 34 -1.06 14.49 -0.80
N ALA A 35 -2.09 14.84 -1.59
CA ALA A 35 -3.44 14.32 -1.44
C ALA A 35 -3.52 12.79 -1.60
N THR A 36 -2.75 12.21 -2.53
CA THR A 36 -2.67 10.75 -2.72
C THR A 36 -2.17 10.06 -1.45
N LEU A 37 -1.09 10.56 -0.84
CA LEU A 37 -0.58 10.00 0.41
C LEU A 37 -1.51 10.27 1.61
N ALA A 38 -2.16 11.43 1.64
CA ALA A 38 -3.11 11.76 2.71
C ALA A 38 -4.28 10.77 2.76
N ARG A 39 -4.78 10.33 1.60
CA ARG A 39 -5.79 9.25 1.52
C ARG A 39 -5.30 7.95 2.13
N PHE A 40 -4.08 7.55 1.77
CA PHE A 40 -3.46 6.33 2.29
C PHE A 40 -3.26 6.37 3.81
N TRP A 41 -2.70 7.46 4.34
CA TRP A 41 -2.52 7.63 5.78
C TRP A 41 -3.83 7.65 6.55
N LYS A 42 -4.87 8.26 5.97
CA LYS A 42 -6.20 8.24 6.55
C LYS A 42 -6.75 6.81 6.65
N ALA A 43 -6.62 6.01 5.60
CA ALA A 43 -7.06 4.61 5.62
C ALA A 43 -6.31 3.78 6.66
N LEU A 44 -5.00 3.97 6.80
CA LEU A 44 -4.22 3.32 7.85
C LEU A 44 -4.66 3.74 9.25
N GLN A 45 -4.80 5.05 9.50
CA GLN A 45 -5.21 5.58 10.79
C GLN A 45 -6.62 5.08 11.18
N ASP A 46 -7.53 5.00 10.23
CA ASP A 46 -8.88 4.50 10.49
C ASP A 46 -8.87 2.97 10.76
N GLY A 47 -7.95 2.23 10.12
CA GLY A 47 -7.66 0.82 10.45
C GLY A 47 -7.11 0.62 11.85
N ASP A 48 -6.16 1.44 12.29
CA ASP A 48 -5.60 1.37 13.64
C ASP A 48 -6.69 1.63 14.69
N LYS A 49 -7.58 2.60 14.45
CA LYS A 49 -8.73 2.86 15.34
C LYS A 49 -9.69 1.67 15.41
N LEU A 50 -9.95 1.01 14.28
CA LEU A 50 -10.81 -0.18 14.22
C LEU A 50 -10.19 -1.33 15.02
N LEU A 51 -8.88 -1.56 14.86
CA LEU A 51 -8.14 -2.58 15.62
C LEU A 51 -8.12 -2.27 17.12
N GLU A 52 -7.87 -1.02 17.52
CA GLU A 52 -7.94 -0.60 18.92
C GLU A 52 -9.33 -0.82 19.51
N ALA A 53 -10.39 -0.48 18.76
CA ALA A 53 -11.76 -0.68 19.21
C ALA A 53 -12.08 -2.17 19.40
N TYR A 54 -11.53 -3.04 18.55
CA TYR A 54 -11.64 -4.49 18.70
C TYR A 54 -10.89 -4.98 19.95
N GLN A 55 -9.65 -4.55 20.15
CA GLN A 55 -8.83 -4.99 21.28
C GLN A 55 -9.37 -4.53 22.64
N LYS A 56 -10.06 -3.38 22.70
CA LYS A 56 -10.65 -2.82 23.93
C LYS A 56 -12.00 -3.47 24.29
N GLN A 57 -12.51 -4.41 23.52
CA GLN A 57 -13.79 -5.07 23.83
C GLN A 57 -13.63 -6.14 24.90
N GLU A 58 -14.25 -5.90 26.06
CA GLU A 58 -14.30 -6.86 27.17
C GLU A 58 -15.30 -8.01 26.94
N LYS A 59 -16.25 -7.83 26.01
CA LYS A 59 -17.30 -8.81 25.72
C LYS A 59 -17.14 -9.38 24.31
N PRO A 60 -17.47 -10.66 24.08
CA PRO A 60 -17.52 -11.23 22.74
C PRO A 60 -18.44 -10.41 21.83
N LEU A 61 -17.98 -10.17 20.60
CA LEU A 61 -18.77 -9.50 19.58
C LEU A 61 -20.01 -10.31 19.21
N SER A 62 -21.15 -9.63 19.09
CA SER A 62 -22.30 -10.16 18.38
C SER A 62 -21.96 -10.39 16.91
N GLU A 63 -22.66 -11.31 16.25
CA GLU A 63 -22.47 -11.62 14.83
C GLU A 63 -22.66 -10.37 13.93
N ALA A 64 -23.63 -9.52 14.25
CA ALA A 64 -23.84 -8.26 13.54
C ALA A 64 -22.62 -7.31 13.63
N GLN A 65 -21.94 -7.27 14.78
CA GLN A 65 -20.74 -6.47 14.95
C GLN A 65 -19.52 -7.08 14.27
N LYS A 66 -19.40 -8.42 14.27
CA LYS A 66 -18.34 -9.11 13.50
C LYS A 66 -18.46 -8.78 12.01
N ASN A 67 -19.66 -8.93 11.45
CA ASN A 67 -19.92 -8.65 10.02
C ASN A 67 -19.67 -7.18 9.69
N LYS A 68 -20.05 -6.25 10.58
CA LYS A 68 -19.76 -4.83 10.39
C LYS A 68 -18.25 -4.55 10.39
N ASN A 69 -17.52 -5.08 11.36
CA ASN A 69 -16.08 -4.87 11.48
C ASN A 69 -15.32 -5.47 10.31
N GLU A 70 -15.74 -6.64 9.83
CA GLU A 70 -15.17 -7.29 8.64
C GLU A 70 -15.40 -6.42 7.39
N ALA A 71 -16.62 -5.94 7.17
CA ALA A 71 -16.92 -5.03 6.06
C ALA A 71 -16.14 -3.71 6.13
N GLU A 72 -15.95 -3.16 7.33
CA GLU A 72 -15.17 -1.94 7.55
C GLU A 72 -13.67 -2.17 7.31
N SER A 73 -13.14 -3.30 7.77
CA SER A 73 -11.76 -3.73 7.50
C SER A 73 -11.51 -3.93 6.00
N ASP A 74 -12.44 -4.58 5.30
CA ASP A 74 -12.37 -4.80 3.86
C ASP A 74 -12.40 -3.47 3.07
N ALA A 75 -13.26 -2.53 3.47
CA ALA A 75 -13.33 -1.22 2.86
C ALA A 75 -12.03 -0.41 3.06
N LEU A 76 -11.43 -0.48 4.25
CA LEU A 76 -10.17 0.18 4.55
C LEU A 76 -9.00 -0.45 3.78
N LEU A 77 -9.00 -1.77 3.60
CA LEU A 77 -8.05 -2.44 2.73
C LEU A 77 -8.23 -1.98 1.27
N ASP A 78 -9.45 -1.92 0.75
CA ASP A 78 -9.70 -1.50 -0.63
C ASP A 78 -9.21 -0.07 -0.90
N GLU A 79 -9.41 0.86 0.04
CA GLU A 79 -8.85 2.23 -0.04
C GLU A 79 -7.33 2.26 -0.03
N GLN A 80 -6.67 1.39 0.74
CA GLN A 80 -5.22 1.26 0.68
C GLN A 80 -4.77 0.73 -0.68
N LEU A 81 -5.44 -0.29 -1.22
CA LEU A 81 -5.10 -0.89 -2.50
C LEU A 81 -5.34 0.06 -3.67
N LEU A 82 -6.37 0.90 -3.59
CA LEU A 82 -6.61 2.02 -4.52
C LEU A 82 -5.38 2.92 -4.64
N VAL A 83 -4.83 3.37 -3.51
CA VAL A 83 -3.65 4.23 -3.53
C VAL A 83 -2.41 3.44 -3.99
N MET A 84 -2.25 2.19 -3.55
CA MET A 84 -1.11 1.38 -3.95
C MET A 84 -1.12 1.04 -5.45
N GLU A 85 -2.28 0.85 -6.06
CA GLU A 85 -2.45 0.73 -7.52
C GLU A 85 -2.01 2.02 -8.23
N GLU A 86 -2.40 3.19 -7.72
CA GLU A 86 -1.92 4.48 -8.26
C GLU A 86 -0.39 4.61 -8.15
N LEU A 87 0.23 4.10 -7.09
CA LEU A 87 1.67 4.22 -6.86
C LEU A 87 2.50 3.18 -7.63
N LEU A 88 2.02 1.94 -7.71
CA LEU A 88 2.73 0.79 -8.30
C LEU A 88 2.35 0.52 -9.76
N GLY A 89 1.24 1.08 -10.23
CA GLY A 89 0.69 0.85 -11.56
C GLY A 89 1.43 1.56 -12.72
N GLN A 90 2.68 1.99 -12.52
CA GLN A 90 3.43 2.80 -13.49
C GLN A 90 4.15 1.95 -14.56
N GLY A 91 3.93 0.64 -14.55
CA GLY A 91 4.47 -0.29 -15.56
C GLY A 91 3.75 -0.27 -16.90
N PRO A 92 4.32 -0.99 -17.89
CA PRO A 92 3.61 -1.42 -19.08
C PRO A 92 2.43 -2.31 -18.64
N GLU A 93 1.46 -2.54 -19.51
CA GLU A 93 0.24 -3.28 -19.15
C GLU A 93 0.54 -4.66 -18.56
N GLU A 94 1.59 -5.33 -19.06
CA GLU A 94 2.00 -6.67 -18.67
C GLU A 94 2.61 -6.76 -17.25
N THR A 95 3.12 -5.65 -16.72
CA THR A 95 3.71 -5.60 -15.36
C THR A 95 3.04 -4.58 -14.45
N ARG A 96 1.90 -4.02 -14.89
CA ARG A 96 1.07 -3.13 -14.11
C ARG A 96 0.27 -3.95 -13.11
N LEU A 97 0.49 -3.70 -11.83
CA LEU A 97 -0.34 -4.29 -10.77
C LEU A 97 -1.66 -3.53 -10.68
N SER A 98 -2.75 -4.22 -10.98
CA SER A 98 -4.09 -3.73 -10.68
C SER A 98 -4.42 -3.92 -9.20
N ARG A 99 -5.51 -3.31 -8.74
CA ARG A 99 -6.05 -3.58 -7.39
C ARG A 99 -6.32 -5.06 -7.14
N ALA A 100 -6.85 -5.76 -8.16
CA ALA A 100 -7.13 -7.18 -8.06
C ALA A 100 -5.84 -7.99 -7.89
N ASP A 101 -4.76 -7.61 -8.59
CA ASP A 101 -3.45 -8.24 -8.43
C ASP A 101 -2.87 -8.01 -7.05
N LEU A 102 -2.94 -6.78 -6.54
CA LEU A 102 -2.49 -6.45 -5.19
C LEU A 102 -3.28 -7.22 -4.13
N LYS A 103 -4.61 -7.30 -4.26
CA LYS A 103 -5.46 -8.07 -3.34
C LYS A 103 -5.11 -9.56 -3.38
N ARG A 104 -4.95 -10.12 -4.58
CA ARG A 104 -4.55 -11.51 -4.78
C ARG A 104 -3.19 -11.79 -4.13
N MET A 105 -2.21 -10.93 -4.37
CA MET A 105 -0.87 -11.03 -3.77
C MET A 105 -0.96 -11.08 -2.24
N ILE A 106 -1.75 -10.20 -1.62
CA ILE A 106 -1.93 -10.19 -0.17
C ILE A 106 -2.51 -11.52 0.33
N VAL A 107 -3.57 -12.01 -0.32
CA VAL A 107 -4.23 -13.27 0.08
C VAL A 107 -3.31 -14.47 -0.10
N GLU A 108 -2.63 -14.57 -1.24
CA GLU A 108 -1.75 -15.70 -1.56
C GLU A 108 -0.50 -15.74 -0.69
N THR A 109 0.06 -14.57 -0.33
CA THR A 109 1.23 -14.53 0.55
C THR A 109 0.87 -14.54 2.03
N PHE A 110 -0.39 -14.29 2.43
CA PHE A 110 -0.71 -14.16 3.86
C PHE A 110 -0.35 -15.39 4.70
N GLU A 111 -0.58 -16.60 4.18
CA GLU A 111 -0.31 -17.85 4.91
C GLU A 111 1.17 -18.24 4.88
N THR A 112 1.88 -17.94 3.79
CA THR A 112 3.26 -18.39 3.55
C THR A 112 4.29 -17.34 3.96
N ASP A 113 3.94 -16.07 3.80
CA ASP A 113 4.76 -14.91 4.06
C ASP A 113 3.91 -13.66 4.42
N PRO A 114 3.41 -13.58 5.67
CA PRO A 114 2.53 -12.49 6.10
C PRO A 114 3.22 -11.11 6.12
N VAL A 115 4.56 -11.06 6.08
CA VAL A 115 5.30 -9.79 6.15
C VAL A 115 5.59 -9.21 4.77
N PHE A 116 5.52 -10.00 3.71
CA PHE A 116 5.80 -9.56 2.33
C PHE A 116 5.01 -8.31 1.93
N TRP A 117 3.69 -8.29 2.12
CA TRP A 117 2.87 -7.13 1.77
C TRP A 117 3.29 -5.88 2.56
N SER A 118 3.52 -6.04 3.87
CA SER A 118 3.95 -4.94 4.71
C SER A 118 5.31 -4.38 4.25
N TRP A 119 6.22 -5.24 3.80
CA TRP A 119 7.49 -4.85 3.23
C TRP A 119 7.32 -4.06 1.92
N VAL A 120 6.56 -4.58 0.95
CA VAL A 120 6.31 -3.90 -0.34
C VAL A 120 5.75 -2.50 -0.11
N ARG A 121 4.74 -2.41 0.76
CA ARG A 121 4.08 -1.16 1.14
C ARG A 121 5.06 -0.18 1.79
N ASN A 122 5.79 -0.61 2.82
CA ASN A 122 6.71 0.26 3.56
C ASN A 122 7.87 0.72 2.67
N LYS A 123 8.42 -0.17 1.83
CA LYS A 123 9.51 0.16 0.92
C LYS A 123 9.07 1.12 -0.19
N THR A 124 7.84 0.98 -0.68
CA THR A 124 7.20 1.96 -1.59
C THR A 124 7.16 3.36 -0.96
N LEU A 125 6.74 3.46 0.30
CA LEU A 125 6.68 4.73 1.03
C LEU A 125 8.09 5.30 1.30
N SER A 126 9.07 4.46 1.63
CA SER A 126 10.47 4.86 1.79
C SER A 126 11.01 5.50 0.52
N LEU A 127 10.77 4.91 -0.65
CA LEU A 127 11.24 5.46 -1.93
C LEU A 127 10.65 6.86 -2.22
N ILE A 128 9.39 7.10 -1.83
CA ILE A 128 8.72 8.39 -1.92
C ILE A 128 9.35 9.40 -0.95
N GLU A 129 9.58 9.00 0.30
CA GLU A 129 10.21 9.84 1.32
C GLU A 129 11.65 10.21 0.95
N GLU A 130 12.46 9.24 0.54
CA GLU A 130 13.84 9.45 0.07
C GLU A 130 13.87 10.46 -1.08
N HIS A 131 12.99 10.32 -2.07
CA HIS A 131 12.92 11.28 -3.18
C HIS A 131 12.62 12.71 -2.68
N ARG A 132 11.63 12.85 -1.79
CA ARG A 132 11.20 14.17 -1.26
C ARG A 132 12.17 14.80 -0.27
N THR A 133 12.95 13.99 0.46
CA THR A 133 13.93 14.48 1.45
C THR A 133 15.24 14.87 0.81
N LEU A 134 15.67 14.18 -0.25
CA LEU A 134 16.85 14.55 -1.03
C LEU A 134 16.69 15.91 -1.73
N GLU A 135 15.46 16.32 -2.08
CA GLU A 135 15.16 17.65 -2.62
C GLU A 135 15.24 18.78 -1.58
N LYS A 136 15.14 18.49 -0.27
CA LYS A 136 15.16 19.52 0.79
C LYS A 136 16.56 19.98 1.20
N LYS A 137 17.64 19.47 0.59
CA LYS A 137 19.02 19.85 0.89
C LYS A 137 19.53 21.05 0.07
N VAL A 138 18.64 21.98 -0.31
CA VAL A 138 18.99 23.23 -1.01
C VAL A 138 18.67 24.43 -0.15
#